data_AF-A0A7C1ZW39-F1
#
_entry.id   AF-A0A7C1ZW39-F1
#
_cell.length_a   1.000
_cell.length_b   1.000
_cell.length_c   1.000
_cell.angle_alpha   90.00
_cell.angle_beta   90.00
_cell.angle_gamma   90.00
#
_symmetry.space_group_name_H-M   'P 1'
#
loop_
_entity.id
_entity.type
_entity.pdbx_description
1 polymer ?
#
loop_
_entity_poly.entity_id
_entity_poly.type
_entity_poly.pdbx_seq_one_letter_code
_entity_poly.pdbx_strand_id
1 'polypeptide(L)'
;MTYFDLLAEEDLKITPAEHDWLLAASRARKDVNSPQELTVARNQFLQQHGILNPDEKNHQGKTQPLPYQTIRRDKNVLQPFPRYSARLLLEFTLLTPLITTDDEPFYLCDNPACKEPIFGVYYLSATTIKGLSADAYQCAFSSESQIELEPENQRKLADLIRGFRAQDDKESALRLFGIADDGTNTDPNHAGRLHFSPVCFKEGQFCVMNPTEPETATGDHPIQFEAIAPKQTGVLEIVYFNPYGADNSDEQTIRDDLAQWLAAVAVWWPVLGLGAKRQAGYGAIQIEKATLQAVDWSGRQIAKTQQNKTVVGNKPPPKLPPSYYEEYLDAEGKPITEAALEVKIAPQLAKMAAKIDELELQWQKAGGKAKKTTKKGWENHIKSREFYACQEGYKHKKVIKYWQRYGHIFKPASMAEIPSVVVEDGPIYERREEGEDSWINLARWIAGEK
;
A
#
# COMPACT_ATOMS: atom_id res chain seq x y z
N MET A 1 9.24 21.51 6.38
CA MET A 1 8.87 22.21 5.15
C MET A 1 7.99 21.24 4.38
N THR A 2 6.68 21.44 4.45
CA THR A 2 5.75 20.65 3.66
C THR A 2 5.92 21.04 2.19
N TYR A 3 5.53 20.16 1.27
CA TYR A 3 5.52 20.45 -0.17
C TYR A 3 4.78 21.76 -0.53
N PHE A 4 3.86 22.19 0.32
CA PHE A 4 3.08 23.42 0.14
C PHE A 4 3.84 24.69 0.49
N ASP A 5 4.80 24.60 1.42
CA ASP A 5 5.68 25.71 1.74
C ASP A 5 6.51 26.08 0.50
N LEU A 6 6.91 25.06 -0.30
CA LEU A 6 7.61 25.21 -1.58
C LEU A 6 6.75 25.92 -2.63
N LEU A 7 5.52 25.46 -2.90
CA LEU A 7 4.63 26.07 -3.90
C LEU A 7 4.27 27.53 -3.61
N ALA A 8 4.27 27.89 -2.33
CA ALA A 8 4.01 29.24 -1.88
C ALA A 8 5.29 30.08 -1.78
N GLU A 9 6.47 29.54 -2.12
CA GLU A 9 7.68 30.35 -2.25
C GLU A 9 7.55 31.38 -3.37
N GLU A 10 7.76 32.65 -3.02
CA GLU A 10 7.70 33.77 -3.98
C GLU A 10 8.71 33.56 -5.12
N ASP A 11 9.80 32.84 -4.82
CA ASP A 11 10.89 32.50 -5.75
C ASP A 11 10.45 31.60 -6.91
N LEU A 12 9.37 30.81 -6.76
CA LEU A 12 8.85 29.97 -7.84
C LEU A 12 8.17 30.78 -8.96
N LYS A 13 7.89 32.08 -8.75
CA LYS A 13 7.29 33.01 -9.74
C LYS A 13 6.04 32.50 -10.46
N ILE A 14 5.35 31.48 -9.93
CA ILE A 14 4.09 30.98 -10.51
C ILE A 14 2.94 31.80 -9.95
N THR A 15 2.58 32.92 -10.59
CA THR A 15 1.40 33.70 -10.21
C THR A 15 0.14 32.91 -10.59
N PRO A 16 -0.82 32.68 -9.67
CA PRO A 16 -2.07 32.03 -10.00
C PRO A 16 -2.77 32.82 -11.10
N ALA A 17 -3.20 32.11 -12.15
CA ALA A 17 -4.08 32.70 -13.15
C ALA A 17 -5.40 33.12 -12.50
N GLU A 18 -6.15 34.02 -13.14
CA GLU A 18 -7.45 34.53 -12.64
C GLU A 18 -8.45 33.43 -12.23
N HIS A 19 -8.30 32.23 -12.81
CA HIS A 19 -9.15 31.06 -12.56
C HIS A 19 -8.40 29.89 -11.90
N ASP A 20 -7.16 30.10 -11.43
CA ASP A 20 -6.37 29.08 -10.73
C ASP A 20 -6.56 29.20 -9.22
N TRP A 21 -7.77 28.83 -8.80
CA TRP A 21 -8.23 28.95 -7.43
C TRP A 21 -7.47 28.01 -6.48
N LEU A 22 -6.94 26.88 -6.96
CA LEU A 22 -6.16 25.94 -6.13
C LEU A 22 -4.80 26.53 -5.73
N LEU A 23 -4.09 27.17 -6.68
CA LEU A 23 -2.83 27.84 -6.38
C LEU A 23 -3.04 29.12 -5.55
N ALA A 24 -4.12 29.87 -5.81
CA ALA A 24 -4.51 31.01 -5.00
C ALA A 24 -4.83 30.60 -3.55
N ALA A 25 -5.57 29.51 -3.35
CA ALA A 25 -5.85 28.93 -2.05
C ALA A 25 -4.57 28.46 -1.34
N SER A 26 -3.67 27.79 -2.06
CA SER A 26 -2.38 27.33 -1.51
C SER A 26 -1.50 28.48 -1.04
N ARG A 27 -1.50 29.61 -1.75
CA ARG A 27 -0.82 30.84 -1.30
C ARG A 27 -1.50 31.45 -0.08
N ALA A 28 -2.83 31.53 -0.06
CA ALA A 28 -3.59 32.10 1.05
C ALA A 28 -3.38 31.36 2.37
N ARG A 29 -2.93 30.10 2.34
CA ARG A 29 -2.63 29.31 3.55
C ARG A 29 -1.18 29.35 4.02
N LYS A 30 -0.23 29.84 3.19
CA LYS A 30 1.22 29.74 3.48
C LYS A 30 1.56 30.22 4.88
N ASP A 31 0.98 31.36 5.25
CA ASP A 31 1.31 32.06 6.49
C ASP A 31 0.33 31.79 7.63
N VAL A 32 -0.60 30.83 7.44
CA VAL A 32 -1.63 30.49 8.43
C VAL A 32 -1.07 29.48 9.43
N ASN A 33 -1.00 29.86 10.71
CA ASN A 33 -0.40 29.04 11.76
C ASN A 33 -1.41 28.53 12.79
N SER A 34 -2.69 28.89 12.67
CA SER A 34 -3.76 28.45 13.58
C SER A 34 -5.07 28.09 12.87
N PRO A 35 -5.90 27.20 13.45
CA PRO A 35 -7.22 26.86 12.90
C PRO A 35 -8.17 28.07 12.75
N GLN A 36 -8.06 29.05 13.65
CA GLN A 36 -8.85 30.27 13.61
C GLN A 36 -8.46 31.15 12.41
N GLU A 37 -7.16 31.35 12.19
CA GLU A 37 -6.64 32.08 11.03
C GLU A 37 -6.99 31.36 9.71
N LEU A 38 -6.98 30.03 9.69
CA LEU A 38 -7.41 29.25 8.54
C LEU A 38 -8.86 29.51 8.17
N THR A 39 -9.73 29.63 9.17
CA THR A 39 -11.15 29.97 8.98
C THR A 39 -11.30 31.38 8.40
N VAL A 40 -10.51 32.34 8.87
CA VAL A 40 -10.52 33.72 8.36
C VAL A 40 -10.03 33.77 6.92
N ALA A 41 -8.90 33.11 6.62
CA ALA A 41 -8.33 33.02 5.28
C ALA A 41 -9.31 32.35 4.29
N ARG A 42 -9.98 31.27 4.71
CA ARG A 42 -11.04 30.63 3.94
C ARG A 42 -12.16 31.60 3.58
N ASN A 43 -12.65 32.34 4.57
CA ASN A 43 -13.77 33.26 4.36
C ASN A 43 -13.38 34.40 3.40
N GLN A 44 -12.16 34.92 3.51
CA GLN A 44 -11.63 35.93 2.58
C GLN A 44 -11.49 35.36 1.16
N PHE A 45 -10.96 34.16 1.03
CA PHE A 45 -10.82 33.46 -0.25
C PHE A 45 -12.19 33.28 -0.92
N LEU A 46 -13.20 32.80 -0.19
CA LEU A 46 -14.56 32.63 -0.71
C LEU A 46 -15.24 33.96 -1.07
N GLN A 47 -14.95 35.05 -0.36
CA GLN A 47 -15.45 36.38 -0.74
C GLN A 47 -14.83 36.89 -2.05
N GLN A 48 -13.57 36.53 -2.31
CA GLN A 48 -12.82 36.99 -3.48
C GLN A 48 -13.08 36.13 -4.72
N HIS A 49 -13.15 34.80 -4.54
CA HIS A 49 -13.22 33.83 -5.62
C HIS A 49 -14.56 33.10 -5.70
N GLY A 50 -15.42 33.22 -4.68
CA GLY A 50 -16.78 32.71 -4.74
C GLY A 50 -17.59 33.45 -5.78
N ILE A 51 -18.53 32.75 -6.42
CA ILE A 51 -19.36 33.30 -7.49
C ILE A 51 -20.29 34.37 -6.89
N LEU A 52 -19.96 35.65 -7.12
CA LEU A 52 -20.82 36.80 -6.83
C LEU A 52 -21.45 37.26 -8.16
N ASN A 53 -22.78 37.20 -8.25
CA ASN A 53 -23.60 37.53 -9.45
C ASN A 53 -23.35 36.62 -10.67
N PRO A 54 -24.05 35.47 -10.76
CA PRO A 54 -23.93 34.56 -11.90
C PRO A 54 -24.72 35.10 -13.10
N ASP A 55 -24.13 36.02 -13.86
CA ASP A 55 -24.67 36.33 -15.19
C ASP A 55 -24.45 35.15 -16.14
N GLU A 56 -25.48 34.85 -16.92
CA GLU A 56 -25.72 33.67 -17.78
C GLU A 56 -24.56 33.24 -18.68
N LYS A 57 -23.53 32.60 -18.11
CA LYS A 57 -22.54 31.88 -18.90
C LYS A 57 -22.37 30.47 -18.35
N ASN A 58 -22.94 29.51 -19.07
CA ASN A 58 -22.57 28.10 -18.98
C ASN A 58 -21.08 27.97 -19.29
N HIS A 59 -20.24 28.11 -18.26
CA HIS A 59 -18.82 27.90 -18.36
C HIS A 59 -18.53 26.40 -18.35
N GLN A 60 -18.22 25.85 -19.52
CA GLN A 60 -17.54 24.56 -19.61
C GLN A 60 -16.13 24.76 -19.06
N GLY A 61 -15.85 24.21 -17.88
CA GLY A 61 -14.51 24.19 -17.32
C GLY A 61 -13.56 23.53 -18.31
N LYS A 62 -12.59 24.29 -18.84
CA LYS A 62 -11.51 23.72 -19.65
C LYS A 62 -10.48 23.12 -18.71
N THR A 63 -10.19 21.85 -18.92
CA THR A 63 -9.17 21.11 -18.18
C THR A 63 -7.79 21.56 -18.63
N GLN A 64 -6.84 21.64 -17.69
CA GLN A 64 -5.45 21.83 -18.04
C GLN A 64 -4.90 20.50 -18.62
N PRO A 65 -4.19 20.53 -19.75
CA PRO A 65 -3.55 19.33 -20.27
C PRO A 65 -2.48 18.83 -19.29
N LEU A 66 -2.35 17.50 -19.15
CA LEU A 66 -1.25 16.90 -18.38
C LEU A 66 0.09 17.45 -18.92
N PRO A 67 0.88 18.16 -18.09
CA PRO A 67 2.08 18.85 -18.56
C PRO A 67 3.25 17.88 -18.86
N TYR A 68 3.10 16.60 -18.53
CA TYR A 68 4.10 15.56 -18.76
C TYR A 68 3.42 14.18 -18.90
N GLN A 69 4.09 13.25 -19.58
CA GLN A 69 3.72 11.85 -19.52
C GLN A 69 4.08 11.32 -18.13
N THR A 70 3.08 10.88 -17.38
CA THR A 70 3.27 10.38 -16.00
C THR A 70 4.02 9.06 -15.94
N ILE A 71 4.10 8.31 -17.06
CA ILE A 71 4.63 6.95 -17.08
C ILE A 71 5.66 6.77 -18.19
N ARG A 72 6.88 6.38 -17.80
CA ARG A 72 7.93 5.98 -18.74
C ARG A 72 7.71 4.54 -19.19
N ARG A 73 7.24 4.31 -20.41
CA ARG A 73 6.99 2.94 -20.91
C ARG A 73 8.28 2.14 -21.21
N ASP A 74 9.44 2.79 -21.19
CA ASP A 74 10.72 2.14 -21.42
C ASP A 74 11.02 1.09 -20.34
N LYS A 75 11.37 -0.12 -20.79
CA LYS A 75 11.76 -1.24 -19.92
C LYS A 75 13.10 -1.02 -19.23
N ASN A 76 13.96 -0.15 -19.78
CA ASN A 76 15.29 0.12 -19.20
C ASN A 76 15.22 0.70 -17.77
N VAL A 77 14.05 1.18 -17.33
CA VAL A 77 13.80 1.57 -15.93
C VAL A 77 14.10 0.42 -14.95
N LEU A 78 14.02 -0.83 -15.39
CA LEU A 78 14.32 -2.01 -14.56
C LEU A 78 15.81 -2.42 -14.55
N GLN A 79 16.70 -1.77 -15.30
CA GLN A 79 18.14 -2.11 -15.28
C GLN A 79 18.77 -2.14 -13.88
N PRO A 80 18.52 -1.16 -12.98
CA PRO A 80 19.12 -1.19 -11.65
C PRO A 80 18.41 -2.14 -10.68
N PHE A 81 17.35 -2.84 -11.09
CA PHE A 81 16.56 -3.68 -10.19
C PHE A 81 17.19 -5.07 -10.03
N PRO A 82 17.10 -5.67 -8.82
CA PRO A 82 17.60 -7.02 -8.61
C PRO A 82 16.88 -8.05 -9.46
N ARG A 83 17.55 -9.19 -9.66
CA ARG A 83 17.04 -10.37 -10.35
C ARG A 83 15.61 -10.72 -9.92
N TYR A 84 14.78 -11.05 -10.90
CA TYR A 84 13.36 -11.39 -10.77
C TYR A 84 12.42 -10.26 -10.33
N SER A 85 12.91 -9.04 -10.13
CA SER A 85 12.03 -7.88 -10.02
C SER A 85 11.22 -7.71 -11.30
N ALA A 86 10.02 -7.17 -11.16
CA ALA A 86 9.09 -7.03 -12.28
C ALA A 86 8.33 -5.72 -12.20
N ARG A 87 7.83 -5.28 -13.34
CA ARG A 87 6.97 -4.12 -13.50
C ARG A 87 5.76 -4.50 -14.33
N LEU A 88 4.58 -4.13 -13.85
CA LEU A 88 3.31 -4.30 -14.52
C LEU A 88 2.74 -2.94 -14.88
N LEU A 89 2.40 -2.76 -16.15
CA LEU A 89 1.66 -1.62 -16.66
C LEU A 89 0.28 -2.11 -17.07
N LEU A 90 -0.72 -1.76 -16.28
CA LEU A 90 -2.09 -2.21 -16.45
C LEU A 90 -2.94 -1.03 -16.94
N GLU A 91 -3.34 -1.06 -18.21
CA GLU A 91 -4.16 -0.01 -18.82
C GLU A 91 -5.65 -0.38 -18.71
N PHE A 92 -6.46 0.63 -18.37
CA PHE A 92 -7.90 0.50 -18.20
C PHE A 92 -8.60 1.79 -18.62
N THR A 93 -9.90 1.71 -18.93
CA THR A 93 -10.76 2.85 -19.22
C THR A 93 -11.81 2.98 -18.12
N LEU A 94 -12.04 4.20 -17.60
CA LEU A 94 -13.14 4.48 -16.68
C LEU A 94 -14.48 4.37 -17.42
N LEU A 95 -15.39 3.52 -16.95
CA LEU A 95 -16.75 3.41 -17.48
C LEU A 95 -17.69 4.40 -16.81
N THR A 96 -17.53 4.60 -15.51
CA THR A 96 -18.33 5.53 -14.71
C THR A 96 -17.42 6.56 -14.02
N PRO A 97 -17.99 7.66 -13.49
CA PRO A 97 -17.21 8.68 -12.84
C PRO A 97 -16.45 8.10 -11.64
N LEU A 98 -15.20 8.51 -11.44
CA LEU A 98 -14.38 8.04 -10.33
C LEU A 98 -14.38 9.08 -9.22
N ILE A 99 -14.93 8.72 -8.06
CA ILE A 99 -14.94 9.58 -6.88
C ILE A 99 -13.66 9.33 -6.08
N THR A 100 -12.93 10.40 -5.85
CA THR A 100 -11.81 10.49 -4.92
C THR A 100 -12.12 11.63 -3.95
N THR A 101 -11.52 11.59 -2.77
CA THR A 101 -11.65 12.67 -1.79
C THR A 101 -10.33 13.40 -1.72
N ASP A 102 -10.38 14.71 -1.86
CA ASP A 102 -9.26 15.57 -1.51
C ASP A 102 -9.43 16.15 -0.10
N ASP A 103 -8.33 16.28 0.62
CA ASP A 103 -8.32 16.74 2.01
C ASP A 103 -7.73 18.16 2.14
N GLU A 104 -7.54 18.90 1.03
CA GLU A 104 -7.08 20.29 1.13
C GLU A 104 -8.09 21.20 1.83
N PRO A 105 -7.63 22.17 2.61
CA PRO A 105 -8.49 22.98 3.47
C PRO A 105 -9.43 23.93 2.70
N PHE A 106 -9.12 24.24 1.44
CA PHE A 106 -9.82 25.27 0.66
C PHE A 106 -10.28 24.71 -0.69
N TYR A 107 -11.58 24.44 -0.78
CA TYR A 107 -12.25 24.18 -2.04
C TYR A 107 -13.46 25.08 -2.23
N LEU A 108 -13.80 25.33 -3.50
CA LEU A 108 -15.04 26.02 -3.86
C LEU A 108 -16.27 25.12 -3.62
N CYS A 109 -16.10 23.80 -3.69
CA CYS A 109 -17.13 22.80 -3.43
C CYS A 109 -16.80 21.96 -2.19
N ASP A 110 -17.84 21.48 -1.51
CA ASP A 110 -17.70 20.72 -0.25
C ASP A 110 -17.08 19.33 -0.42
N ASN A 111 -17.28 18.70 -1.60
CA ASN A 111 -16.78 17.37 -1.92
C ASN A 111 -15.87 17.42 -3.15
N PRO A 112 -14.62 17.89 -2.98
CA PRO A 112 -13.65 17.99 -4.07
C PRO A 112 -13.08 16.63 -4.46
N ALA A 113 -12.71 16.49 -5.73
CA ALA A 113 -11.93 15.35 -6.19
C ALA A 113 -10.44 15.61 -5.99
N CYS A 114 -9.68 14.54 -5.74
CA CYS A 114 -8.25 14.61 -5.45
C CYS A 114 -7.45 15.16 -6.63
N LYS A 115 -6.68 16.22 -6.39
CA LYS A 115 -5.85 16.93 -7.37
C LYS A 115 -4.40 16.96 -6.92
N GLU A 116 -3.50 16.73 -7.86
CA GLU A 116 -2.07 16.88 -7.60
C GLU A 116 -1.76 18.38 -7.41
N PRO A 117 -1.05 18.80 -6.35
CA PRO A 117 -1.01 20.22 -6.01
C PRO A 117 -0.17 21.13 -6.92
N ILE A 118 0.85 20.64 -7.65
CA ILE A 118 1.60 21.50 -8.59
C ILE A 118 0.76 21.80 -9.83
N PHE A 119 0.17 20.78 -10.45
CA PHE A 119 -0.43 20.90 -11.77
C PHE A 119 -1.97 20.94 -11.74
N GLY A 120 -2.57 20.74 -10.56
CA GLY A 120 -4.03 20.73 -10.39
C GLY A 120 -4.73 19.61 -11.16
N VAL A 121 -3.99 18.58 -11.56
CA VAL A 121 -4.52 17.46 -12.35
C VAL A 121 -5.16 16.43 -11.42
N TYR A 122 -6.30 15.89 -11.82
CA TYR A 122 -6.94 14.86 -11.01
C TYR A 122 -6.08 13.61 -10.95
N TYR A 123 -6.03 12.96 -9.79
CA TYR A 123 -5.31 11.70 -9.67
C TYR A 123 -5.94 10.74 -8.68
N LEU A 124 -5.64 9.45 -8.88
CA LEU A 124 -5.88 8.40 -7.91
C LEU A 124 -4.54 8.08 -7.23
N SER A 125 -4.49 8.26 -5.92
CA SER A 125 -3.25 8.11 -5.15
C SER A 125 -2.75 6.66 -5.12
N ALA A 126 -1.42 6.50 -5.03
CA ALA A 126 -0.79 5.19 -4.88
C ALA A 126 -1.26 4.43 -3.62
N THR A 127 -1.54 5.14 -2.54
CA THR A 127 -2.04 4.56 -1.28
C THR A 127 -3.46 4.04 -1.43
N THR A 128 -4.34 4.79 -2.12
CA THR A 128 -5.69 4.33 -2.45
C THR A 128 -5.64 3.09 -3.33
N ILE A 129 -4.79 3.08 -4.36
CA ILE A 129 -4.62 1.92 -5.25
C ILE A 129 -4.13 0.70 -4.48
N LYS A 130 -3.12 0.88 -3.61
CA LYS A 130 -2.62 -0.20 -2.74
C LYS A 130 -3.74 -0.76 -1.86
N GLY A 131 -4.51 0.10 -1.20
CA GLY A 131 -5.65 -0.30 -0.37
C GLY A 131 -6.71 -1.09 -1.15
N LEU A 132 -7.11 -0.59 -2.32
CA LEU A 132 -8.08 -1.27 -3.20
C LEU A 132 -7.56 -2.60 -3.74
N SER A 133 -6.25 -2.72 -3.96
CA SER A 133 -5.64 -3.99 -4.39
C SER A 133 -5.59 -5.01 -3.26
N ALA A 134 -5.35 -4.58 -2.03
CA ALA A 134 -5.41 -5.44 -0.85
C ALA A 134 -6.86 -5.90 -0.56
N ASP A 135 -7.83 -5.01 -0.72
CA ASP A 135 -9.27 -5.33 -0.64
C ASP A 135 -9.69 -6.37 -1.69
N ALA A 136 -9.27 -6.19 -2.95
CA ALA A 136 -9.50 -7.16 -4.02
C ALA A 136 -8.84 -8.52 -3.73
N TYR A 137 -7.62 -8.51 -3.20
CA TYR A 137 -6.93 -9.73 -2.76
C TYR A 137 -7.72 -10.43 -1.66
N GLN A 138 -8.13 -9.72 -0.61
CA GLN A 138 -8.94 -10.29 0.46
C GLN A 138 -10.25 -10.87 -0.05
N CYS A 139 -10.93 -10.21 -0.99
CA CYS A 139 -12.16 -10.75 -1.60
C CYS A 139 -11.90 -12.05 -2.38
N ALA A 140 -10.76 -12.17 -3.08
CA ALA A 140 -10.39 -13.40 -3.77
C ALA A 140 -10.08 -14.56 -2.80
N PHE A 141 -9.34 -14.30 -1.72
CA PHE A 141 -8.74 -15.37 -0.90
C PHE A 141 -9.43 -15.63 0.45
N SER A 142 -10.30 -14.74 0.93
CA SER A 142 -11.04 -14.94 2.19
C SER A 142 -12.31 -15.77 2.00
N SER A 143 -12.62 -16.66 2.95
CA SER A 143 -13.83 -17.48 2.96
C SER A 143 -15.14 -16.71 3.24
N GLU A 144 -15.04 -15.45 3.69
CA GLU A 144 -16.17 -14.60 4.08
C GLU A 144 -16.21 -13.30 3.26
N SER A 145 -16.37 -13.39 1.94
CA SER A 145 -16.62 -12.19 1.12
C SER A 145 -18.03 -11.66 1.39
N GLN A 146 -18.15 -10.49 2.01
CA GLN A 146 -19.44 -9.87 2.38
C GLN A 146 -20.17 -9.14 1.23
N ILE A 147 -19.67 -9.25 -0.01
CA ILE A 147 -20.18 -8.49 -1.15
C ILE A 147 -21.18 -9.36 -1.93
N GLU A 148 -22.45 -8.95 -1.93
CA GLU A 148 -23.50 -9.54 -2.76
C GLU A 148 -23.28 -9.15 -4.23
N LEU A 149 -23.08 -10.16 -5.09
CA LEU A 149 -22.85 -9.99 -6.53
C LEU A 149 -23.97 -10.62 -7.35
N GLU A 150 -24.11 -10.23 -8.61
CA GLU A 150 -25.10 -10.84 -9.52
C GLU A 150 -24.81 -12.33 -9.81
N PRO A 151 -25.85 -13.20 -9.95
CA PRO A 151 -25.69 -14.66 -10.03
C PRO A 151 -24.79 -15.18 -11.17
N GLU A 152 -24.79 -14.48 -12.30
CA GLU A 152 -23.97 -14.79 -13.48
C GLU A 152 -22.49 -14.50 -13.28
N ASN A 153 -22.17 -13.41 -12.56
CA ASN A 153 -20.83 -13.05 -12.18
C ASN A 153 -20.33 -13.97 -11.05
N GLN A 154 -21.20 -14.35 -10.11
CA GLN A 154 -20.87 -15.26 -9.01
C GLN A 154 -20.32 -16.61 -9.48
N ARG A 155 -20.89 -17.23 -10.53
CA ARG A 155 -20.43 -18.57 -10.98
C ARG A 155 -19.05 -18.54 -11.62
N LYS A 156 -18.81 -17.63 -12.56
CA LYS A 156 -17.48 -17.45 -13.19
C LYS A 156 -16.43 -17.06 -12.15
N LEU A 157 -16.82 -16.16 -11.24
CA LEU A 157 -15.98 -15.73 -10.12
C LEU A 157 -15.64 -16.89 -9.19
N ALA A 158 -16.61 -17.72 -8.81
CA ALA A 158 -16.40 -18.84 -7.90
C ALA A 158 -15.43 -19.90 -8.48
N ASP A 159 -15.52 -20.20 -9.77
CA ASP A 159 -14.59 -21.15 -10.41
C ASP A 159 -13.17 -20.57 -10.51
N LEU A 160 -13.01 -19.28 -10.83
CA LEU A 160 -11.71 -18.60 -10.84
C LEU A 160 -11.09 -18.56 -9.43
N ILE A 161 -11.87 -18.12 -8.44
CA ILE A 161 -11.46 -18.04 -7.04
C ILE A 161 -11.04 -19.40 -6.49
N ARG A 162 -11.77 -20.49 -6.82
CA ARG A 162 -11.42 -21.85 -6.35
C ARG A 162 -10.05 -22.28 -6.87
N GLY A 163 -9.68 -21.90 -8.09
CA GLY A 163 -8.35 -22.15 -8.64
C GLY A 163 -7.24 -21.44 -7.86
N PHE A 164 -7.43 -20.15 -7.57
CA PHE A 164 -6.44 -19.36 -6.84
C PHE A 164 -6.30 -19.76 -5.35
N ARG A 165 -7.42 -20.08 -4.67
CA ARG A 165 -7.39 -20.54 -3.27
C ARG A 165 -6.66 -21.87 -3.06
N ALA A 166 -6.60 -22.73 -4.09
CA ALA A 166 -5.86 -23.98 -4.02
C ALA A 166 -4.33 -23.77 -4.08
N GLN A 167 -3.86 -22.58 -4.46
CA GLN A 167 -2.46 -22.23 -4.66
C GLN A 167 -1.90 -21.28 -3.58
N ASP A 168 -2.73 -20.76 -2.67
CA ASP A 168 -2.32 -19.74 -1.70
C ASP A 168 -1.43 -20.35 -0.60
N ASP A 169 -0.21 -19.82 -0.48
CA ASP A 169 0.67 -20.05 0.67
C ASP A 169 0.48 -18.90 1.66
N LYS A 170 0.44 -19.20 2.96
CA LYS A 170 0.07 -18.25 4.04
C LYS A 170 0.94 -16.99 4.10
N GLU A 171 2.05 -16.94 3.37
CA GLU A 171 3.01 -15.84 3.36
C GLU A 171 2.94 -14.92 2.12
N SER A 172 2.16 -15.24 1.07
CA SER A 172 2.09 -14.41 -0.16
C SER A 172 1.59 -12.99 0.11
N ALA A 173 0.48 -12.85 0.83
CA ALA A 173 -0.09 -11.54 1.19
C ALA A 173 0.89 -10.66 1.99
N LEU A 174 1.67 -11.27 2.89
CA LEU A 174 2.69 -10.58 3.67
C LEU A 174 3.83 -10.06 2.77
N ARG A 175 4.30 -10.88 1.81
CA ARG A 175 5.33 -10.46 0.84
C ARG A 175 4.82 -9.36 -0.08
N LEU A 176 3.58 -9.46 -0.55
CA LEU A 176 2.99 -8.49 -1.48
C LEU A 176 2.80 -7.11 -0.82
N PHE A 177 2.10 -7.05 0.32
CA PHE A 177 1.63 -5.78 0.89
C PHE A 177 2.45 -5.28 2.08
N GLY A 178 3.10 -6.19 2.79
CA GLY A 178 3.81 -5.91 4.04
C GLY A 178 2.90 -5.71 5.24
N ILE A 179 3.50 -5.60 6.42
CA ILE A 179 2.85 -5.25 7.69
C ILE A 179 3.70 -4.16 8.35
N ALA A 180 3.04 -3.08 8.77
CA ALA A 180 3.65 -2.05 9.58
C ALA A 180 3.31 -2.29 11.06
N ASP A 181 4.30 -2.12 11.92
CA ASP A 181 4.17 -2.07 13.36
C ASP A 181 3.46 -0.76 13.73
N ASP A 182 2.24 -0.89 14.25
CA ASP A 182 1.41 0.21 14.74
C ASP A 182 1.75 0.61 16.18
N GLY A 183 2.82 0.04 16.76
CA GLY A 183 3.24 0.22 18.13
C GLY A 183 2.38 -0.54 19.14
N THR A 184 1.40 -1.33 18.67
CA THR A 184 0.49 -2.13 19.51
C THR A 184 0.64 -3.63 19.31
N ASN A 185 1.06 -4.08 18.12
CA ASN A 185 1.32 -5.48 17.78
C ASN A 185 2.83 -5.83 17.77
N THR A 186 3.13 -7.11 17.96
CA THR A 186 4.52 -7.65 18.08
C THR A 186 5.11 -8.15 16.76
N ASP A 187 4.37 -8.02 15.66
CA ASP A 187 4.83 -8.47 14.36
C ASP A 187 5.96 -7.57 13.85
N PRO A 188 7.04 -8.15 13.29
CA PRO A 188 8.14 -7.37 12.76
C PRO A 188 7.64 -6.53 11.58
N ASN A 189 8.07 -5.26 11.54
CA ASN A 189 7.95 -4.43 10.35
C ASN A 189 8.44 -5.21 9.11
N HIS A 190 7.53 -5.44 8.18
CA HIS A 190 7.81 -6.08 6.90
C HIS A 190 7.38 -5.15 5.78
N ALA A 191 8.34 -4.64 5.02
CA ALA A 191 8.02 -3.87 3.82
C ALA A 191 7.47 -4.83 2.76
N GLY A 192 6.30 -4.50 2.20
CA GLY A 192 5.77 -5.21 1.04
C GLY A 192 6.65 -5.01 -0.18
N ARG A 193 6.60 -5.99 -1.09
CA ARG A 193 7.37 -5.99 -2.35
C ARG A 193 6.65 -5.28 -3.48
N LEU A 194 5.33 -5.03 -3.36
CA LEU A 194 4.58 -4.24 -4.32
C LEU A 194 4.66 -2.74 -4.02
N HIS A 195 5.09 -1.99 -5.02
CA HIS A 195 5.12 -0.54 -5.04
C HIS A 195 4.17 -0.03 -6.11
N PHE A 196 3.33 0.94 -5.75
CA PHE A 196 2.28 1.48 -6.61
C PHE A 196 2.61 2.92 -6.98
N SER A 197 2.31 3.30 -8.22
CA SER A 197 2.38 4.68 -8.68
C SER A 197 0.98 5.31 -8.74
N PRO A 198 0.85 6.64 -8.55
CA PRO A 198 -0.42 7.32 -8.75
C PRO A 198 -0.83 7.30 -10.23
N VAL A 199 -2.14 7.39 -10.48
CA VAL A 199 -2.71 7.48 -11.83
C VAL A 199 -3.33 8.86 -12.01
N CYS A 200 -2.86 9.63 -12.99
CA CYS A 200 -3.40 10.97 -13.26
C CYS A 200 -4.42 10.92 -14.41
N PHE A 201 -5.40 11.81 -14.34
CA PHE A 201 -6.50 11.97 -15.27
C PHE A 201 -6.57 13.44 -15.73
N LYS A 202 -7.13 13.65 -16.92
CA LYS A 202 -7.21 14.97 -17.55
C LYS A 202 -8.49 15.70 -17.18
N GLU A 203 -9.59 14.96 -17.06
CA GLU A 203 -10.93 15.53 -17.01
C GLU A 203 -11.62 15.24 -15.69
N GLY A 204 -12.28 16.26 -15.16
CA GLY A 204 -13.19 16.16 -14.03
C GLY A 204 -14.57 16.61 -14.45
N GLN A 205 -15.55 16.33 -13.62
CA GLN A 205 -16.92 16.76 -13.78
C GLN A 205 -17.58 16.98 -12.42
N PHE A 206 -18.65 17.76 -12.41
CA PHE A 206 -19.49 17.91 -11.23
C PHE A 206 -20.67 16.95 -11.32
N CYS A 207 -20.94 16.27 -10.22
CA CYS A 207 -22.02 15.32 -10.06
C CYS A 207 -22.93 15.80 -8.92
N VAL A 208 -24.20 15.39 -8.98
CA VAL A 208 -25.18 15.64 -7.93
C VAL A 208 -25.81 14.31 -7.56
N MET A 209 -25.78 13.97 -6.28
CA MET A 209 -26.51 12.84 -5.72
C MET A 209 -27.57 13.39 -4.78
N ASN A 210 -28.83 13.07 -5.01
CA ASN A 210 -29.93 13.45 -4.12
C ASN A 210 -30.46 12.19 -3.42
N PRO A 211 -30.02 11.90 -2.18
CA PRO A 211 -30.57 10.80 -1.40
C PRO A 211 -32.08 10.98 -1.23
N THR A 212 -32.85 9.94 -1.51
CA THR A 212 -34.31 9.97 -1.41
C THR A 212 -34.80 9.13 -0.23
N GLU A 213 -35.86 9.58 0.44
CA GLU A 213 -36.59 8.75 1.39
C GLU A 213 -37.38 7.66 0.65
N PRO A 214 -37.25 6.36 1.01
CA PRO A 214 -37.88 5.28 0.27
C PRO A 214 -39.42 5.36 0.20
N GLU A 215 -40.05 5.86 1.26
CA GLU A 215 -41.52 5.91 1.37
C GLU A 215 -42.14 7.03 0.51
N THR A 216 -41.42 8.14 0.34
CA THR A 216 -41.93 9.33 -0.35
C THR A 216 -41.29 9.55 -1.72
N ALA A 217 -40.22 8.81 -2.03
CA ALA A 217 -39.35 8.99 -3.19
C ALA A 217 -38.85 10.44 -3.37
N THR A 218 -38.84 11.23 -2.30
CA THR A 218 -38.46 12.64 -2.30
C THR A 218 -37.09 12.78 -1.66
N GLY A 219 -36.25 13.65 -2.21
CA GLY A 219 -34.92 13.96 -1.67
C GLY A 219 -34.78 15.47 -1.50
N ASP A 220 -34.46 15.91 -0.28
CA ASP A 220 -34.51 17.32 0.11
C ASP A 220 -33.12 17.97 0.16
N HIS A 221 -32.05 17.17 0.08
CA HIS A 221 -30.67 17.61 0.29
C HIS A 221 -29.76 17.05 -0.81
N PRO A 222 -29.75 17.68 -2.01
CA PRO A 222 -28.83 17.30 -3.06
C PRO A 222 -27.38 17.56 -2.63
N ILE A 223 -26.56 16.53 -2.72
CA ILE A 223 -25.13 16.53 -2.41
C ILE A 223 -24.38 16.73 -3.72
N GLN A 224 -23.68 17.85 -3.84
CA GLN A 224 -22.79 18.12 -4.97
C GLN A 224 -21.40 17.59 -4.68
N PHE A 225 -20.78 16.95 -5.67
CA PHE A 225 -19.41 16.50 -5.58
C PHE A 225 -18.69 16.58 -6.92
N GLU A 226 -17.40 16.84 -6.86
CA GLU A 226 -16.51 16.76 -7.99
C GLU A 226 -16.02 15.31 -8.14
N ALA A 227 -15.91 14.84 -9.38
CA ALA A 227 -15.45 13.50 -9.69
C ALA A 227 -14.57 13.52 -10.95
N ILE A 228 -13.72 12.50 -11.10
CA ILE A 228 -12.99 12.27 -12.34
C ILE A 228 -13.99 11.79 -13.39
N ALA A 229 -13.96 12.41 -14.58
CA ALA A 229 -14.91 12.11 -15.65
C ALA A 229 -14.72 10.68 -16.22
N PRO A 230 -15.79 10.02 -16.67
CA PRO A 230 -15.70 8.71 -17.33
C PRO A 230 -15.01 8.80 -18.70
N LYS A 231 -14.76 7.65 -19.33
CA LYS A 231 -14.14 7.47 -20.65
C LYS A 231 -12.66 7.89 -20.74
N GLN A 232 -12.03 8.09 -19.59
CA GLN A 232 -10.60 8.36 -19.53
C GLN A 232 -9.82 7.07 -19.33
N THR A 233 -8.71 6.96 -20.05
CA THR A 233 -7.76 5.86 -19.91
C THR A 233 -6.80 6.17 -18.77
N GLY A 234 -6.68 5.24 -17.83
CA GLY A 234 -5.66 5.22 -16.79
C GLY A 234 -4.64 4.11 -17.06
N VAL A 235 -3.43 4.28 -16.52
CA VAL A 235 -2.39 3.24 -16.55
C VAL A 235 -1.87 3.10 -15.13
N LEU A 236 -2.05 1.92 -14.56
CA LEU A 236 -1.51 1.57 -13.26
C LEU A 236 -0.11 1.01 -13.45
N GLU A 237 0.87 1.67 -12.85
CA GLU A 237 2.24 1.16 -12.77
C GLU A 237 2.49 0.53 -11.40
N ILE A 238 2.78 -0.77 -11.43
CA ILE A 238 3.11 -1.56 -10.24
C ILE A 238 4.50 -2.11 -10.42
N VAL A 239 5.36 -1.93 -9.43
CA VAL A 239 6.71 -2.48 -9.40
C VAL A 239 6.79 -3.51 -8.27
N TYR A 240 7.12 -4.75 -8.61
CA TYR A 240 7.51 -5.78 -7.66
C TYR A 240 9.01 -5.75 -7.48
N PHE A 241 9.47 -5.32 -6.30
CA PHE A 241 10.87 -5.32 -5.93
C PHE A 241 11.23 -6.64 -5.27
N ASN A 242 12.15 -7.41 -5.88
CA ASN A 242 12.65 -8.65 -5.30
C ASN A 242 13.98 -8.40 -4.53
N PRO A 243 13.98 -8.35 -3.19
CA PRO A 243 15.20 -8.08 -2.44
C PRO A 243 16.23 -9.22 -2.58
N TYR A 244 17.46 -8.87 -2.94
CA TYR A 244 18.54 -9.85 -3.05
C TYR A 244 18.81 -10.56 -1.71
N GLY A 245 18.89 -11.90 -1.73
CA GLY A 245 19.20 -12.71 -0.56
C GLY A 245 18.09 -12.77 0.51
N ALA A 246 16.90 -12.27 0.20
CA ALA A 246 15.73 -12.52 1.02
C ALA A 246 15.21 -13.95 0.81
N ASP A 247 14.35 -14.39 1.73
CA ASP A 247 13.70 -15.69 1.63
C ASP A 247 12.61 -15.61 0.56
N ASN A 248 12.25 -16.74 -0.04
CA ASN A 248 11.17 -16.78 -1.03
C ASN A 248 11.39 -15.75 -2.17
N SER A 249 12.63 -15.71 -2.68
CA SER A 249 13.11 -14.75 -3.69
C SER A 249 13.54 -15.43 -4.99
N ASP A 250 13.17 -16.70 -5.16
CA ASP A 250 13.31 -17.47 -6.39
C ASP A 250 12.18 -17.13 -7.38
N GLU A 251 12.45 -17.27 -8.67
CA GLU A 251 11.52 -16.87 -9.74
C GLU A 251 10.10 -17.44 -9.57
N GLN A 252 9.96 -18.68 -9.11
CA GLN A 252 8.66 -19.34 -8.97
C GLN A 252 7.82 -18.64 -7.90
N THR A 253 8.40 -18.36 -6.73
CA THR A 253 7.68 -17.64 -5.67
C THR A 253 7.23 -16.25 -6.13
N ILE A 254 8.08 -15.49 -6.82
CA ILE A 254 7.68 -14.17 -7.36
C ILE A 254 6.55 -14.31 -8.38
N ARG A 255 6.60 -15.32 -9.25
CA ARG A 255 5.55 -15.59 -10.23
C ARG A 255 4.23 -15.93 -9.55
N ASP A 256 4.24 -16.79 -8.54
CA ASP A 256 3.04 -17.17 -7.81
C ASP A 256 2.41 -15.97 -7.09
N ASP A 257 3.23 -15.17 -6.39
CA ASP A 257 2.82 -13.91 -5.74
C ASP A 257 2.14 -12.96 -6.75
N LEU A 258 2.80 -12.69 -7.88
CA LEU A 258 2.31 -11.77 -8.90
C LEU A 258 1.09 -12.29 -9.64
N ALA A 259 1.02 -13.59 -9.91
CA ALA A 259 -0.13 -14.21 -10.56
C ALA A 259 -1.37 -14.14 -9.68
N GLN A 260 -1.24 -14.48 -8.39
CA GLN A 260 -2.33 -14.38 -7.41
C GLN A 260 -2.83 -12.95 -7.28
N TRP A 261 -1.92 -11.99 -7.11
CA TRP A 261 -2.26 -10.58 -7.03
C TRP A 261 -2.95 -10.07 -8.31
N LEU A 262 -2.35 -10.31 -9.48
CA LEU A 262 -2.86 -9.81 -10.75
C LEU A 262 -4.22 -10.41 -11.08
N ALA A 263 -4.43 -11.69 -10.78
CA ALA A 263 -5.71 -12.34 -10.93
C ALA A 263 -6.78 -11.73 -10.01
N ALA A 264 -6.46 -11.48 -8.74
CA ALA A 264 -7.40 -10.89 -7.81
C ALA A 264 -7.88 -9.51 -8.30
N VAL A 265 -6.96 -8.64 -8.75
CA VAL A 265 -7.35 -7.32 -9.27
C VAL A 265 -8.07 -7.39 -10.62
N ALA A 266 -7.66 -8.29 -11.52
CA ALA A 266 -8.32 -8.51 -12.81
C ALA A 266 -9.78 -8.95 -12.67
N VAL A 267 -10.06 -9.70 -11.60
CA VAL A 267 -11.38 -10.26 -11.34
C VAL A 267 -12.26 -9.28 -10.55
N TRP A 268 -11.72 -8.65 -9.51
CA TRP A 268 -12.53 -7.85 -8.59
C TRP A 268 -12.65 -6.39 -8.97
N TRP A 269 -11.66 -5.75 -9.59
CA TRP A 269 -11.77 -4.32 -9.92
C TRP A 269 -12.79 -3.98 -11.01
N PRO A 270 -13.02 -4.79 -12.06
CA PRO A 270 -14.11 -4.53 -13.00
C PRO A 270 -15.49 -4.57 -12.34
N VAL A 271 -15.64 -5.39 -11.29
CA VAL A 271 -16.90 -5.60 -10.58
C VAL A 271 -17.12 -4.56 -9.47
N LEU A 272 -16.09 -4.28 -8.68
CA LEU A 272 -16.16 -3.33 -7.56
C LEU A 272 -15.99 -1.88 -8.00
N GLY A 273 -15.21 -1.64 -9.06
CA GLY A 273 -14.72 -0.31 -9.39
C GLY A 273 -13.61 0.17 -8.45
N LEU A 274 -13.08 1.34 -8.78
CA LEU A 274 -12.03 2.05 -8.06
C LEU A 274 -12.61 3.23 -7.27
N GLY A 275 -11.87 3.70 -6.27
CA GLY A 275 -12.23 4.89 -5.48
C GLY A 275 -13.40 4.67 -4.51
N ALA A 276 -14.16 5.74 -4.27
CA ALA A 276 -15.27 5.76 -3.31
C ALA A 276 -16.63 5.44 -3.95
N LYS A 277 -17.62 5.09 -3.13
CA LYS A 277 -19.01 4.79 -3.53
C LYS A 277 -19.16 3.73 -4.64
N ARG A 278 -18.22 2.79 -4.66
CA ARG A 278 -18.16 1.58 -5.51
C ARG A 278 -19.49 0.83 -5.66
N GLN A 279 -20.18 0.58 -4.54
CA GLN A 279 -21.48 -0.11 -4.53
C GLN A 279 -22.59 0.65 -5.26
N ALA A 280 -22.47 1.98 -5.39
CA ALA A 280 -23.39 2.80 -6.18
C ALA A 280 -22.99 2.90 -7.67
N GLY A 281 -22.02 2.10 -8.11
CA GLY A 281 -21.56 2.01 -9.49
C GLY A 281 -20.48 3.01 -9.90
N TYR A 282 -19.88 3.75 -8.96
CA TYR A 282 -18.81 4.70 -9.24
C TYR A 282 -17.45 4.02 -9.41
N GLY A 283 -16.63 4.59 -10.29
CA GLY A 283 -15.27 4.14 -10.58
C GLY A 283 -15.18 2.79 -11.30
N ALA A 284 -16.25 2.33 -11.95
CA ALA A 284 -16.22 1.11 -12.75
C ALA A 284 -15.18 1.23 -13.88
N ILE A 285 -14.50 0.13 -14.17
CA ILE A 285 -13.41 0.10 -15.16
C ILE A 285 -13.65 -0.96 -16.22
N GLN A 286 -13.13 -0.71 -17.42
CA GLN A 286 -12.92 -1.69 -18.47
C GLN A 286 -11.43 -1.95 -18.62
N ILE A 287 -11.04 -3.21 -18.63
CA ILE A 287 -9.65 -3.62 -18.83
C ILE A 287 -9.30 -3.51 -20.32
N GLU A 288 -8.15 -2.92 -20.62
CA GLU A 288 -7.71 -2.70 -22.01
C GLU A 288 -6.46 -3.52 -22.35
N LYS A 289 -5.46 -3.47 -21.47
CA LYS A 289 -4.13 -3.98 -21.77
C LYS A 289 -3.33 -4.26 -20.51
N ALA A 290 -2.45 -5.26 -20.58
CA ALA A 290 -1.42 -5.49 -19.57
C ALA A 290 -0.05 -5.66 -20.23
N THR A 291 0.97 -5.03 -19.64
CA THR A 291 2.37 -5.24 -20.01
C THR A 291 3.17 -5.66 -18.79
N LEU A 292 3.90 -6.75 -18.91
CA LEU A 292 4.89 -7.21 -17.93
C LEU A 292 6.29 -6.92 -18.47
N GLN A 293 7.13 -6.30 -17.64
CA GLN A 293 8.56 -6.18 -17.84
C GLN A 293 9.26 -6.86 -16.67
N ALA A 294 10.20 -7.77 -16.90
CA ALA A 294 10.76 -8.60 -15.84
C ALA A 294 12.26 -8.86 -16.01
N VAL A 295 13.01 -8.76 -14.92
CA VAL A 295 14.48 -8.88 -14.90
C VAL A 295 14.89 -10.34 -14.80
N ASP A 296 15.53 -10.85 -15.85
CA ASP A 296 16.12 -12.19 -15.92
C ASP A 296 15.15 -13.33 -15.58
N TRP A 297 13.89 -13.18 -16.00
CA TRP A 297 12.91 -14.27 -15.95
C TRP A 297 13.21 -15.30 -17.04
N SER A 298 13.14 -16.58 -16.68
CA SER A 298 13.20 -17.65 -17.66
C SER A 298 11.98 -17.56 -18.60
N GLY A 299 12.22 -17.17 -19.86
CA GLY A 299 11.19 -17.27 -20.89
C GLY A 299 10.71 -18.72 -21.01
N ARG A 300 9.46 -18.96 -21.42
CA ARG A 300 8.87 -20.32 -21.56
C ARG A 300 9.62 -21.26 -22.53
N GLN A 301 10.71 -20.83 -23.18
CA GLN A 301 11.62 -21.73 -23.91
C GLN A 301 12.72 -22.26 -22.99
N ILE A 302 12.45 -23.40 -22.36
CA ILE A 302 13.52 -24.35 -22.02
C ILE A 302 13.98 -24.98 -23.33
N ALA A 303 14.72 -24.24 -24.15
CA ALA A 303 15.54 -24.82 -25.19
C ALA A 303 16.80 -25.37 -24.52
N LYS A 304 16.96 -26.69 -24.56
CA LYS A 304 18.23 -27.35 -24.26
C LYS A 304 19.32 -26.78 -25.16
N THR A 305 20.01 -25.74 -24.71
CA THR A 305 21.34 -25.39 -25.20
C THR A 305 22.22 -25.12 -24.01
N GLN A 306 23.00 -26.14 -23.68
CA GLN A 306 24.20 -26.06 -22.89
C GLN A 306 25.12 -24.96 -23.45
N GLN A 307 25.62 -24.03 -22.64
CA GLN A 307 26.89 -24.20 -21.94
C GLN A 307 27.30 -22.90 -21.22
N ASN A 308 27.63 -23.09 -19.95
CA ASN A 308 28.70 -22.42 -19.21
C ASN A 308 28.57 -20.90 -18.97
N LYS A 309 27.86 -20.55 -17.90
CA LYS A 309 28.54 -19.87 -16.80
C LYS A 309 28.36 -20.69 -15.53
N THR A 310 29.50 -21.00 -14.93
CA THR A 310 29.63 -21.64 -13.63
C THR A 310 28.66 -20.96 -12.67
N VAL A 311 27.66 -21.71 -12.23
CA VAL A 311 26.86 -21.36 -11.04
C VAL A 311 27.82 -21.46 -9.87
N VAL A 312 28.59 -20.40 -9.64
CA VAL A 312 29.20 -20.19 -8.34
C VAL A 312 28.00 -19.89 -7.46
N GLY A 313 27.68 -20.83 -6.59
CA GLY A 313 26.65 -20.66 -5.58
C GLY A 313 27.00 -19.43 -4.74
N ASN A 314 26.47 -18.28 -5.13
CA ASN A 314 26.43 -17.12 -4.27
C ASN A 314 25.38 -17.43 -3.21
N LYS A 315 25.78 -18.24 -2.22
CA LYS A 315 25.12 -18.20 -0.92
C LYS A 315 25.01 -16.71 -0.58
N PRO A 316 23.81 -16.22 -0.23
CA PRO A 316 23.66 -14.83 0.16
C PRO A 316 24.71 -14.51 1.23
N PRO A 317 25.28 -13.30 1.25
CA PRO A 317 26.12 -12.91 2.35
C PRO A 317 25.37 -13.23 3.65
N PRO A 318 26.00 -13.92 4.61
CA PRO A 318 25.36 -14.26 5.86
C PRO A 318 24.77 -12.98 6.47
N LYS A 319 23.44 -12.97 6.65
CA LYS A 319 22.72 -11.85 7.27
C LYS A 319 23.38 -11.57 8.62
N LEU A 320 23.53 -10.31 9.03
CA LEU A 320 24.00 -10.01 10.38
C LEU A 320 23.00 -10.58 11.40
N PRO A 321 23.47 -11.14 12.53
CA PRO A 321 22.56 -11.61 13.57
C PRO A 321 21.81 -10.42 14.21
N PRO A 322 20.63 -10.64 14.79
CA PRO A 322 19.96 -9.63 15.62
C PRO A 322 20.90 -9.11 16.72
N SER A 323 20.78 -7.85 17.13
CA SER A 323 21.66 -7.24 18.14
C SER A 323 21.69 -8.00 19.47
N TYR A 324 20.59 -8.67 19.81
CA TYR A 324 20.42 -9.47 21.02
C TYR A 324 20.82 -10.94 20.86
N TYR A 325 21.37 -11.36 19.72
CA TYR A 325 21.60 -12.77 19.39
C TYR A 325 22.47 -13.51 20.40
N GLU A 326 23.57 -12.88 20.82
CA GLU A 326 24.51 -13.46 21.81
C GLU A 326 23.85 -13.71 23.17
N GLU A 327 22.79 -12.97 23.52
CA GLU A 327 22.10 -13.10 24.79
C GLU A 327 21.25 -14.38 24.91
N TYR A 328 20.98 -15.06 23.79
CA TYR A 328 20.17 -16.28 23.72
C TYR A 328 20.99 -17.50 23.32
N LEU A 329 22.32 -17.45 23.47
CA LEU A 329 23.20 -18.59 23.27
C LEU A 329 23.64 -19.18 24.62
N ASP A 330 23.90 -20.49 24.65
CA ASP A 330 24.56 -21.19 25.74
C ASP A 330 26.09 -21.03 25.68
N ALA A 331 26.81 -21.62 26.64
CA ALA A 331 28.26 -21.54 26.74
C ALA A 331 28.97 -22.20 25.53
N GLU A 332 28.29 -23.12 24.87
CA GLU A 332 28.73 -23.83 23.67
C GLU A 332 28.37 -23.09 22.36
N GLY A 333 27.70 -21.94 22.44
CA GLY A 333 27.31 -21.12 21.30
C GLY A 333 26.11 -21.63 20.52
N LYS A 334 25.25 -22.46 21.13
CA LYS A 334 23.96 -22.93 20.59
C LYS A 334 22.81 -22.15 21.22
N PRO A 335 21.64 -22.04 20.54
CA PRO A 335 20.48 -21.39 21.12
C PRO A 335 20.07 -22.07 22.43
N ILE A 336 19.81 -21.27 23.47
CA ILE A 336 19.33 -21.76 24.76
C ILE A 336 18.05 -22.59 24.58
N THR A 337 17.82 -23.58 25.44
CA THR A 337 16.59 -24.38 25.41
C THR A 337 15.40 -23.56 25.91
N GLU A 338 14.17 -24.02 25.63
CA GLU A 338 12.94 -23.37 26.11
C GLU A 338 12.90 -23.28 27.65
N ALA A 339 13.35 -24.33 28.35
CA ALA A 339 13.53 -24.32 29.80
C ALA A 339 14.56 -23.27 30.29
N ALA A 340 15.65 -23.06 29.54
CA ALA A 340 16.65 -22.05 29.89
C ALA A 340 16.16 -20.61 29.59
N LEU A 341 15.29 -20.44 28.59
CA LEU A 341 14.61 -19.17 28.35
C LEU A 341 13.68 -18.81 29.52
N GLU A 342 12.90 -19.77 30.02
CA GLU A 342 12.03 -19.57 31.18
C GLU A 342 12.83 -19.10 32.40
N VAL A 343 14.00 -19.70 32.65
CA VAL A 343 14.91 -19.28 33.74
C VAL A 343 15.44 -17.86 33.51
N LYS A 344 15.80 -17.49 32.26
CA LYS A 344 16.30 -16.16 31.92
C LYS A 344 15.27 -15.06 32.15
N ILE A 345 14.00 -15.30 31.80
CA ILE A 345 12.93 -14.30 31.89
C ILE A 345 12.29 -14.24 33.29
N ALA A 346 12.36 -15.32 34.07
CA ALA A 346 11.71 -15.44 35.38
C ALA A 346 12.03 -14.29 36.37
N PRO A 347 13.29 -13.83 36.54
CA PRO A 347 13.61 -12.74 37.45
C PRO A 347 12.90 -11.43 37.09
N GLN A 348 12.78 -11.12 35.79
CA GLN A 348 12.12 -9.90 35.32
C GLN A 348 10.60 -10.03 35.43
N LEU A 349 10.04 -11.20 35.10
CA LEU A 349 8.62 -11.47 35.29
C LEU A 349 8.21 -11.41 36.77
N ALA A 350 9.08 -11.84 37.69
CA ALA A 350 8.86 -11.73 39.12
C ALA A 350 8.86 -10.28 39.61
N LYS A 351 9.78 -9.43 39.11
CA LYS A 351 9.77 -7.98 39.41
C LYS A 351 8.50 -7.31 38.91
N MET A 352 8.05 -7.66 37.70
CA MET A 352 6.81 -7.11 37.15
C MET A 352 5.58 -7.60 37.91
N ALA A 353 5.55 -8.87 38.34
CA ALA A 353 4.50 -9.41 39.19
C ALA A 353 4.41 -8.68 40.54
N ALA A 354 5.54 -8.47 41.22
CA ALA A 354 5.57 -7.71 42.47
C ALA A 354 5.05 -6.26 42.29
N LYS A 355 5.31 -5.64 41.13
CA LYS A 355 4.77 -4.31 40.81
C LYS A 355 3.27 -4.31 40.55
N ILE A 356 2.75 -5.37 39.93
CA ILE A 356 1.32 -5.59 39.73
C ILE A 356 0.62 -5.71 41.10
N ASP A 357 1.18 -6.51 42.02
CA ASP A 357 0.64 -6.69 43.38
C ASP A 357 0.62 -5.37 44.18
N GLU A 358 1.68 -4.56 44.05
CA GLU A 358 1.75 -3.23 44.66
C GLU A 358 0.65 -2.29 44.13
N LEU A 359 0.46 -2.27 42.81
CA LEU A 359 -0.56 -1.45 42.14
C LEU A 359 -1.99 -1.92 42.45
N GLU A 360 -2.18 -3.23 42.64
CA GLU A 360 -3.45 -3.80 43.07
C GLU A 360 -3.80 -3.31 44.47
N LEU A 361 -2.85 -3.33 45.41
CA LEU A 361 -3.05 -2.83 46.76
C LEU A 361 -3.35 -1.32 46.77
N GLN A 362 -2.70 -0.54 45.89
CA GLN A 362 -3.01 0.88 45.71
C GLN A 362 -4.43 1.09 45.15
N TRP A 363 -4.85 0.26 44.20
CA TRP A 363 -6.20 0.31 43.63
C TRP A 363 -7.28 -0.05 44.66
N GLN A 364 -7.05 -1.07 45.50
CA GLN A 364 -7.98 -1.45 46.57
C GLN A 364 -8.15 -0.36 47.63
N LYS A 365 -7.10 0.41 47.92
CA LYS A 365 -7.12 1.53 48.87
C LYS A 365 -7.63 2.86 48.29
N ALA A 366 -7.73 2.98 46.96
CA ALA A 366 -8.11 4.22 46.29
C ALA A 366 -9.64 4.43 46.23
N GLY A 367 -10.09 5.67 46.44
CA GLY A 367 -11.48 6.10 46.31
C GLY A 367 -11.71 7.11 45.18
N GLY A 368 -12.95 7.23 44.69
CA GLY A 368 -13.35 8.26 43.72
C GLY A 368 -12.59 8.22 42.38
N LYS A 369 -12.23 9.39 41.84
CA LYS A 369 -11.52 9.52 40.54
C LYS A 369 -10.15 8.83 40.54
N ALA A 370 -9.46 8.77 41.68
CA ALA A 370 -8.16 8.11 41.82
C ALA A 370 -8.24 6.59 41.55
N LYS A 371 -9.36 5.96 41.93
CA LYS A 371 -9.60 4.52 41.71
C LYS A 371 -9.60 4.13 40.23
N LYS A 372 -10.10 5.01 39.35
CA LYS A 372 -10.12 4.79 37.90
C LYS A 372 -8.72 4.86 37.30
N THR A 373 -7.90 5.81 37.76
CA THR A 373 -6.51 5.99 37.30
C THR A 373 -5.60 4.85 37.76
N THR A 374 -5.70 4.43 39.02
CA THR A 374 -4.91 3.30 39.55
C THR A 374 -5.32 1.98 38.90
N LYS A 375 -6.61 1.76 38.61
CA LYS A 375 -7.09 0.58 37.86
C LYS A 375 -6.48 0.52 36.46
N LYS A 376 -6.48 1.64 35.73
CA LYS A 376 -5.87 1.72 34.38
C LYS A 376 -4.36 1.46 34.44
N GLY A 377 -3.67 1.96 35.47
CA GLY A 377 -2.26 1.68 35.71
C GLY A 377 -1.97 0.19 35.94
N TRP A 378 -2.78 -0.47 36.77
CA TRP A 378 -2.69 -1.92 37.03
C TRP A 378 -2.95 -2.75 35.76
N GLU A 379 -4.02 -2.46 35.01
CA GLU A 379 -4.34 -3.12 33.74
C GLU A 379 -3.20 -2.99 32.71
N ASN A 380 -2.58 -1.80 32.62
CA ASN A 380 -1.45 -1.56 31.73
C ASN A 380 -0.21 -2.39 32.12
N HIS A 381 0.05 -2.57 33.41
CA HIS A 381 1.20 -3.36 33.89
C HIS A 381 1.00 -4.87 33.71
N ILE A 382 -0.24 -5.37 33.82
CA ILE A 382 -0.57 -6.76 33.44
C ILE A 382 -0.25 -7.00 31.97
N LYS A 383 -0.78 -6.15 31.09
CA LYS A 383 -0.51 -6.21 29.64
C LYS A 383 0.98 -6.11 29.34
N SER A 384 1.71 -5.24 30.04
CA SER A 384 3.16 -5.09 29.86
C SER A 384 3.94 -6.35 30.27
N ARG A 385 3.51 -7.08 31.30
CA ARG A 385 4.14 -8.34 31.73
C ARG A 385 3.91 -9.47 30.72
N GLU A 386 2.69 -9.60 30.22
CA GLU A 386 2.34 -10.56 29.16
C GLU A 386 3.12 -10.23 27.87
N PHE A 387 3.21 -8.94 27.53
CA PHE A 387 3.97 -8.45 26.40
C PHE A 387 5.47 -8.79 26.50
N TYR A 388 6.08 -8.58 27.67
CA TYR A 388 7.49 -8.93 27.88
C TYR A 388 7.78 -10.41 27.65
N ALA A 389 6.93 -11.31 28.18
CA ALA A 389 7.08 -12.76 27.97
C ALA A 389 6.97 -13.13 26.48
N CYS A 390 6.00 -12.57 25.77
CA CYS A 390 5.83 -12.79 24.33
C CYS A 390 7.03 -12.29 23.52
N GLN A 391 7.53 -11.09 23.84
CA GLN A 391 8.68 -10.47 23.17
C GLN A 391 9.95 -11.32 23.31
N GLU A 392 10.24 -11.83 24.50
CA GLU A 392 11.40 -12.68 24.76
C GLU A 392 11.30 -14.03 24.03
N GLY A 393 10.10 -14.64 23.99
CA GLY A 393 9.84 -15.86 23.20
C GLY A 393 9.99 -15.64 21.69
N TYR A 394 9.59 -14.47 21.18
CA TYR A 394 9.77 -14.09 19.79
C TYR A 394 11.25 -13.93 19.41
N LYS A 395 12.02 -13.20 20.23
CA LYS A 395 13.47 -13.04 20.05
C LYS A 395 14.19 -14.40 20.03
N HIS A 396 13.83 -15.29 20.95
CA HIS A 396 14.37 -16.65 21.03
C HIS A 396 14.10 -17.48 19.76
N LYS A 397 12.86 -17.47 19.25
CA LYS A 397 12.52 -18.12 17.97
C LYS A 397 13.33 -17.56 16.79
N LYS A 398 13.56 -16.25 16.74
CA LYS A 398 14.41 -15.61 15.71
C LYS A 398 15.86 -16.07 15.79
N VAL A 399 16.41 -16.18 17.00
CA VAL A 399 17.77 -16.70 17.24
C VAL A 399 17.89 -18.14 16.78
N ILE A 400 16.92 -19.00 17.11
CA ILE A 400 16.89 -20.40 16.64
C ILE A 400 16.86 -20.47 15.11
N LYS A 401 15.95 -19.73 14.45
CA LYS A 401 15.84 -19.71 12.98
C LYS A 401 17.15 -19.24 12.32
N TYR A 402 17.78 -18.21 12.89
CA TYR A 402 19.06 -17.72 12.39
C TYR A 402 20.18 -18.76 12.57
N TRP A 403 20.31 -19.35 13.76
CA TRP A 403 21.33 -20.37 14.07
C TRP A 403 21.17 -21.62 13.22
N GLN A 404 19.95 -22.12 13.01
CA GLN A 404 19.68 -23.27 12.14
C GLN A 404 20.14 -23.04 10.70
N ARG A 405 20.12 -21.79 10.23
CA ARG A 405 20.40 -21.44 8.85
C ARG A 405 21.87 -21.07 8.59
N TYR A 406 22.49 -20.38 9.52
CA TYR A 406 23.84 -19.82 9.35
C TYR A 406 24.88 -20.45 10.29
N GLY A 407 24.46 -21.21 11.30
CA GLY A 407 25.35 -21.76 12.33
C GLY A 407 25.86 -20.67 13.27
N HIS A 408 27.19 -20.51 13.36
CA HIS A 408 27.84 -19.51 14.21
C HIS A 408 27.91 -18.12 13.57
N ILE A 409 28.11 -17.10 14.41
CA ILE A 409 28.13 -15.69 14.04
C ILE A 409 29.12 -15.43 12.90
N PHE A 410 28.63 -14.95 11.77
CA PHE A 410 29.46 -14.25 10.80
C PHE A 410 29.77 -12.84 11.36
N LYS A 411 30.96 -12.64 11.93
CA LYS A 411 31.48 -11.30 12.26
C LYS A 411 32.41 -10.86 11.12
N PRO A 412 31.97 -9.99 10.19
CA PRO A 412 32.91 -9.40 9.23
C PRO A 412 33.89 -8.51 10.01
N ALA A 413 35.19 -8.63 9.74
CA ALA A 413 36.24 -7.87 10.43
C ALA A 413 36.20 -6.36 10.10
N SER A 414 35.49 -5.97 9.02
CA SER A 414 35.20 -4.57 8.67
C SER A 414 33.98 -4.47 7.74
N MET A 415 33.38 -3.27 7.60
CA MET A 415 32.34 -3.01 6.59
C MET A 415 32.81 -3.27 5.15
N ALA A 416 34.11 -3.31 4.89
CA ALA A 416 34.67 -3.60 3.57
C ALA A 416 34.63 -5.11 3.20
N GLU A 417 34.36 -6.00 4.16
CA GLU A 417 34.17 -7.44 3.92
C GLU A 417 32.70 -7.82 3.65
N ILE A 418 31.76 -6.87 3.73
CA ILE A 418 30.40 -7.10 3.23
C ILE A 418 30.54 -7.15 1.71
N PRO A 419 30.34 -8.32 1.06
CA PRO A 419 30.48 -8.39 -0.39
C PRO A 419 29.50 -7.40 -0.99
N SER A 420 30.03 -6.41 -1.73
CA SER A 420 29.22 -5.53 -2.55
C SER A 420 28.41 -6.43 -3.49
N VAL A 421 27.09 -6.41 -3.37
CA VAL A 421 26.22 -7.15 -4.28
C VAL A 421 26.37 -6.47 -5.64
N VAL A 422 27.20 -7.07 -6.49
CA VAL A 422 27.21 -6.72 -7.91
C VAL A 422 25.89 -7.24 -8.45
N VAL A 423 24.94 -6.34 -8.65
CA VAL A 423 23.72 -6.64 -9.43
C VAL A 423 24.21 -6.81 -10.85
N GLU A 424 24.34 -8.06 -11.31
CA GLU A 424 24.65 -8.32 -12.72
C GLU A 424 23.48 -7.85 -13.58
N ASP A 425 23.79 -7.13 -14.67
CA ASP A 425 22.79 -6.67 -15.63
C ASP A 425 22.10 -7.89 -16.28
N GLY A 426 20.87 -8.17 -15.85
CA GLY A 426 20.03 -9.23 -16.40
C GLY A 426 19.23 -8.76 -17.62
N PRO A 427 18.93 -9.64 -18.60
CA PRO A 427 18.07 -9.28 -19.71
C PRO A 427 16.65 -8.95 -19.21
N ILE A 428 16.06 -7.89 -19.74
CA ILE A 428 14.69 -7.47 -19.40
C ILE A 428 13.72 -8.06 -20.43
N TYR A 429 12.98 -9.07 -19.99
CA TYR A 429 11.90 -9.70 -20.75
C TYR A 429 10.67 -8.80 -20.75
N GLU A 430 9.93 -8.75 -21.85
CA GLU A 430 8.68 -8.01 -21.95
C GLU A 430 7.59 -8.88 -22.59
N ARG A 431 6.38 -8.86 -22.00
CA ARG A 431 5.18 -9.48 -22.55
C ARG A 431 4.03 -8.48 -22.52
N ARG A 432 3.19 -8.52 -23.56
CA ARG A 432 2.01 -7.68 -23.69
C ARG A 432 0.80 -8.57 -23.96
N GLU A 433 -0.32 -8.24 -23.32
CA GLU A 433 -1.64 -8.83 -23.55
C GLU A 433 -2.63 -7.69 -23.80
N GLU A 434 -3.57 -7.86 -24.71
CA GLU A 434 -4.56 -6.85 -25.08
C GLU A 434 -5.99 -7.43 -25.00
N GLY A 435 -6.97 -6.56 -24.78
CA GLY A 435 -8.38 -6.91 -24.61
C GLY A 435 -8.82 -7.03 -23.15
N GLU A 436 -10.11 -7.28 -22.96
CA GLU A 436 -10.76 -7.30 -21.64
C GLU A 436 -10.23 -8.39 -20.71
N ASP A 437 -9.79 -9.52 -21.28
CA ASP A 437 -9.17 -10.62 -20.55
C ASP A 437 -7.64 -10.48 -20.41
N SER A 438 -7.05 -9.35 -20.83
CA SER A 438 -5.58 -9.20 -20.88
C SER A 438 -4.92 -9.39 -19.51
N TRP A 439 -5.50 -8.83 -18.45
CA TRP A 439 -4.93 -8.95 -17.11
C TRP A 439 -5.01 -10.38 -16.58
N ILE A 440 -6.14 -11.06 -16.77
CA ILE A 440 -6.31 -12.46 -16.32
C ILE A 440 -5.47 -13.43 -17.15
N ASN A 441 -5.35 -13.21 -18.46
CA ASN A 441 -4.48 -14.00 -19.34
C ASN A 441 -3.01 -13.82 -18.97
N LEU A 442 -2.59 -12.60 -18.64
CA LEU A 442 -1.24 -12.36 -18.13
C LEU A 442 -1.01 -13.05 -16.78
N ALA A 443 -1.98 -13.01 -15.85
CA ALA A 443 -1.89 -13.71 -14.57
C ALA A 443 -1.70 -15.23 -14.76
N ARG A 444 -2.53 -15.85 -15.62
CA ARG A 444 -2.39 -17.27 -16.01
C ARG A 444 -1.03 -17.56 -16.62
N TRP A 445 -0.54 -16.66 -17.47
CA TRP A 445 0.77 -16.82 -18.09
C TRP A 445 1.90 -16.80 -17.04
N ILE A 446 1.84 -15.87 -16.09
CA ILE A 446 2.79 -15.75 -14.98
C ILE A 446 2.79 -17.04 -14.16
N ALA A 447 1.61 -17.58 -13.82
CA ALA A 447 1.42 -18.84 -13.08
C ALA A 447 1.87 -20.11 -13.84
N GLY A 448 2.22 -20.00 -15.13
CA GLY A 448 2.62 -21.15 -15.93
C GLY A 448 1.46 -21.92 -16.59
N GLU A 449 0.22 -21.40 -16.52
CA GLU A 449 -0.94 -22.00 -17.18
C GLU A 449 -0.91 -21.78 -18.71
N LYS A 450 -1.47 -22.73 -19.47
CA LYS A 450 -1.40 -22.73 -20.94
C LYS A 450 -2.33 -21.73 -21.59
#